data_AF-A0A7R9R1W7-F1
#
_entry.id   AF-A0A7R9R1W7-F1
#
_cell.length_a   1.000
_cell.length_b   1.000
_cell.length_c   1.000
_cell.angle_alpha   90.00
_cell.angle_beta   90.00
_cell.angle_gamma   90.00
#
_symmetry.space_group_name_H-M   'P 1'
#
loop_
_entity.id
_entity.type
_entity.pdbx_description
1 polymer ?
#
loop_
_entity_poly.entity_id
_entity_poly.type
_entity_poly.pdbx_seq_one_letter_code
_entity_poly.pdbx_strand_id
1 'polypeptide(L)'
;NHLNGLQFVPDLFAIPWFLTMFTHVLPLHQIMHLWDTLLLGNESFPLFIGLSILNQMRDQLMSFTFNDCILVFSDLPQIDINKCVKYAIKQFCATPKSTAQRGIWPLEQLKADNCPLIDISDVISFVKSDKSTKVVIIDCRPKEEVLRFGRIRDAWVKDEYDMSSTSCHLTIVVNDVTKCLELIANNVLR
;
A
#
# COMPACT_ATOMS: atom_id res chain seq x y z
N ASN A 1 -2.99 11.55 -3.63
CA ASN A 1 -2.72 12.99 -3.79
C ASN A 1 -3.92 13.88 -3.47
N HIS A 2 -5.13 13.63 -4.00
CA HIS A 2 -6.30 14.50 -3.78
C HIS A 2 -6.59 14.84 -2.31
N LEU A 3 -6.85 13.84 -1.46
CA LEU A 3 -7.16 14.05 -0.03
C LEU A 3 -6.04 14.78 0.73
N ASN A 4 -4.78 14.52 0.37
CA ASN A 4 -3.63 15.24 0.94
C ASN A 4 -3.63 16.73 0.54
N GLY A 5 -3.98 17.04 -0.71
CA GLY A 5 -4.14 18.42 -1.17
C GLY A 5 -5.25 19.19 -0.45
N LEU A 6 -6.30 18.48 -0.02
CA LEU A 6 -7.37 19.02 0.83
C LEU A 6 -6.99 19.08 2.31
N GLN A 7 -5.83 18.55 2.71
CA GLN A 7 -5.44 18.34 4.11
C GLN A 7 -6.46 17.48 4.89
N PHE A 8 -7.21 16.62 4.20
CA PHE A 8 -8.17 15.70 4.80
C PHE A 8 -7.47 14.38 5.15
N VAL A 9 -6.82 14.35 6.30
CA VAL A 9 -5.96 13.22 6.73
C VAL A 9 -6.77 12.04 7.30
N PRO A 10 -6.26 10.80 7.23
CA PRO A 10 -6.94 9.61 7.76
C PRO A 10 -7.40 9.71 9.21
N ASP A 11 -6.65 10.42 10.06
CA ASP A 11 -6.99 10.58 11.49
C ASP A 11 -8.37 11.22 11.71
N LEU A 12 -8.87 12.00 10.74
CA LEU A 12 -10.18 12.66 10.83
C LEU A 12 -11.36 11.71 10.68
N PHE A 13 -11.20 10.57 10.01
CA PHE A 13 -12.31 9.66 9.69
C PHE A 13 -12.05 8.19 10.03
N ALA A 14 -10.81 7.74 10.01
CA ALA A 14 -10.49 6.32 10.04
C ALA A 14 -10.34 5.75 11.46
N ILE A 15 -10.13 6.60 12.48
CA ILE A 15 -10.07 6.16 13.89
C ILE A 15 -11.32 5.34 14.28
N PRO A 16 -12.57 5.85 14.12
CA PRO A 16 -13.76 5.06 14.46
C PRO A 16 -13.92 3.83 13.57
N TRP A 17 -13.45 3.86 12.32
CA TRP A 17 -13.54 2.71 11.42
C TRP A 17 -12.78 1.50 11.98
N PHE A 18 -11.54 1.71 12.43
CA PHE A 18 -10.72 0.62 12.93
C PHE A 18 -11.03 0.26 14.38
N LEU A 19 -11.38 1.22 15.24
CA LEU A 19 -11.76 0.93 16.63
C LEU A 19 -13.06 0.14 16.73
N THR A 20 -14.02 0.41 15.83
CA THR A 20 -15.34 -0.23 15.85
C THR A 20 -15.49 -1.31 14.78
N MET A 21 -14.41 -1.67 14.09
CA MET A 21 -14.42 -2.65 13.00
C MET A 21 -15.55 -2.36 11.98
N PHE A 22 -15.65 -1.08 11.59
CA PHE A 22 -16.60 -0.47 10.66
C PHE A 22 -18.06 -0.40 11.12
N THR A 23 -18.42 -0.91 12.30
CA THR A 23 -19.82 -0.93 12.79
C THR A 23 -20.45 0.45 12.93
N HIS A 24 -19.64 1.49 13.16
CA HIS A 24 -20.14 2.86 13.25
C HIS A 24 -20.58 3.42 11.88
N VAL A 25 -20.05 2.92 10.78
CA VAL A 25 -20.21 3.53 9.44
C VAL A 25 -20.90 2.62 8.42
N LEU A 26 -21.19 1.37 8.78
CA LEU A 26 -21.95 0.45 7.94
C LEU A 26 -23.14 -0.12 8.72
N PRO A 27 -24.27 -0.36 8.06
CA PRO A 27 -25.44 -0.96 8.70
C PRO A 27 -25.17 -2.42 9.12
N LEU A 28 -25.84 -2.85 10.19
CA LEU A 28 -25.60 -4.16 10.82
C LEU A 28 -25.62 -5.35 9.86
N HIS A 29 -26.60 -5.40 8.94
CA HIS A 29 -26.71 -6.52 7.99
C HIS A 29 -25.50 -6.62 7.04
N GLN A 30 -24.90 -5.49 6.67
CA GLN A 30 -23.68 -5.44 5.86
C GLN A 30 -22.44 -5.82 6.66
N ILE A 31 -22.40 -5.40 7.93
CA ILE A 31 -21.31 -5.73 8.85
C ILE A 31 -21.18 -7.24 9.04
N MET A 32 -22.28 -7.96 9.22
CA MET A 32 -22.22 -9.42 9.40
C MET A 32 -21.51 -10.09 8.22
N HIS A 33 -21.89 -9.74 6.99
CA HIS A 33 -21.24 -10.26 5.77
C HIS A 33 -19.79 -9.82 5.63
N LEU A 34 -19.46 -8.60 6.04
CA LEU A 34 -18.08 -8.11 6.04
C LEU A 34 -17.21 -8.90 7.03
N TRP A 35 -17.73 -9.14 8.23
CA TRP A 35 -17.06 -9.84 9.32
C TRP A 35 -16.76 -11.31 9.01
N ASP A 36 -17.59 -11.98 8.23
CA ASP A 36 -17.35 -13.35 7.75
C ASP A 36 -15.97 -13.49 7.09
N THR A 37 -15.53 -12.48 6.35
CA THR A 37 -14.20 -12.47 5.73
C THR A 37 -13.17 -11.73 6.57
N LEU A 38 -13.57 -10.63 7.21
CA LEU A 38 -12.65 -9.78 7.95
C LEU A 38 -11.99 -10.52 9.11
N LEU A 39 -12.72 -11.37 9.83
CA LEU A 39 -12.22 -12.12 10.98
C LEU A 39 -11.33 -13.31 10.60
N LEU A 40 -11.37 -13.74 9.33
CA LEU A 40 -10.46 -14.76 8.79
C LEU A 40 -9.12 -14.15 8.34
N GLY A 41 -9.08 -12.84 8.13
CA GLY A 41 -7.87 -12.10 7.80
C GLY A 41 -6.94 -11.92 9.00
N ASN A 42 -5.71 -11.48 8.74
CA ASN A 42 -4.81 -11.07 9.82
C ASN A 42 -5.11 -9.63 10.29
N GLU A 43 -4.39 -9.18 11.30
CA GLU A 43 -4.51 -7.82 11.88
C GLU A 43 -4.38 -6.67 10.87
N SER A 44 -3.71 -6.88 9.74
CA SER A 44 -3.54 -5.87 8.69
C SER A 44 -4.73 -5.80 7.73
N PHE A 45 -5.54 -6.86 7.65
CA PHE A 45 -6.63 -6.98 6.68
C PHE A 45 -7.69 -5.86 6.77
N PRO A 46 -8.08 -5.36 7.97
CA PRO A 46 -9.00 -4.21 8.07
C PRO A 46 -8.52 -2.98 7.30
N LEU A 47 -7.21 -2.74 7.17
CA LEU A 47 -6.68 -1.62 6.38
C LEU A 47 -7.10 -1.71 4.91
N PHE A 48 -7.14 -2.92 4.36
CA PHE A 48 -7.53 -3.18 2.98
C PHE A 48 -9.03 -3.08 2.76
N ILE A 49 -9.84 -3.32 3.80
CA ILE A 49 -11.27 -3.01 3.79
C ILE A 49 -11.47 -1.50 3.72
N GLY A 50 -10.78 -0.72 4.57
CA GLY A 50 -10.81 0.75 4.52
C GLY A 50 -10.38 1.29 3.15
N LEU A 51 -9.28 0.76 2.59
CA LEU A 51 -8.83 1.09 1.23
C LEU A 51 -9.89 0.77 0.18
N SER A 52 -10.58 -0.35 0.32
CA SER A 52 -11.61 -0.78 -0.62
C SER A 52 -12.84 0.11 -0.60
N ILE A 53 -13.28 0.55 0.59
CA ILE A 53 -14.33 1.57 0.75
C ILE A 53 -13.94 2.86 0.04
N LEU A 54 -12.74 3.39 0.33
CA LEU A 54 -12.21 4.59 -0.32
C LEU A 54 -12.14 4.43 -1.85
N ASN A 55 -11.76 3.25 -2.34
CA ASN A 55 -11.68 2.98 -3.76
C ASN A 55 -13.05 2.94 -4.43
N GLN A 56 -14.10 2.43 -3.77
CA GLN A 56 -15.47 2.48 -4.31
C GLN A 56 -15.99 3.92 -4.45
N MET A 57 -15.57 4.80 -3.55
CA MET A 57 -15.97 6.21 -3.55
C MET A 57 -15.02 7.11 -4.35
N ARG A 58 -13.94 6.56 -4.91
CA ARG A 58 -12.85 7.32 -5.53
C ARG A 58 -13.33 8.38 -6.51
N ASP A 59 -14.21 8.03 -7.43
CA ASP A 59 -14.62 8.93 -8.51
C ASP A 59 -15.41 10.14 -7.97
N GLN A 60 -16.20 9.95 -6.91
CA GLN A 60 -16.87 11.05 -6.21
C GLN A 60 -15.87 11.89 -5.43
N LEU A 61 -15.00 11.23 -4.64
CA LEU A 61 -13.99 11.88 -3.80
C LEU A 61 -13.09 12.81 -4.61
N MET A 62 -12.77 12.49 -5.87
CA MET A 62 -11.95 13.35 -6.74
C MET A 62 -12.57 14.73 -7.02
N SER A 63 -13.88 14.88 -6.86
CA SER A 63 -14.59 16.16 -7.03
C SER A 63 -14.87 16.90 -5.72
N PHE A 64 -14.65 16.24 -4.59
CA PHE A 64 -15.03 16.74 -3.27
C PHE A 64 -14.03 17.77 -2.73
N THR A 65 -14.55 18.70 -1.94
CA THR A 65 -13.79 19.60 -1.08
C THR A 65 -13.65 19.01 0.33
N PHE A 66 -12.90 19.70 1.21
CA PHE A 66 -12.76 19.30 2.61
C PHE A 66 -14.12 19.11 3.31
N ASN A 67 -15.08 20.02 3.08
CA ASN A 67 -16.39 19.97 3.73
C ASN A 67 -17.24 18.79 3.22
N ASP A 68 -17.18 18.51 1.92
CA ASP A 68 -17.88 17.36 1.34
C ASP A 68 -17.34 16.04 1.91
N CYS A 69 -16.02 15.97 2.12
CA CYS A 69 -15.37 14.84 2.79
C CYS A 69 -15.86 14.66 4.24
N ILE A 70 -15.97 15.73 5.04
CA ILE A 70 -16.51 15.62 6.42
C ILE A 70 -17.88 14.94 6.42
N LEU A 71 -18.76 15.36 5.51
CA LEU A 71 -20.12 14.82 5.42
C LEU A 71 -20.11 13.35 5.00
N VAL A 72 -19.43 13.03 3.90
CA VAL A 72 -19.48 11.67 3.32
C VAL A 72 -18.80 10.62 4.20
N PHE A 73 -17.81 11.02 5.01
CA PHE A 73 -17.10 10.09 5.89
C PHE A 73 -17.78 9.88 7.24
N SER A 74 -18.66 10.81 7.64
CA SER A 74 -19.47 10.68 8.85
C SER A 74 -20.64 9.70 8.65
N ASP A 75 -21.19 9.66 7.44
CA ASP A 75 -22.22 8.71 7.02
C ASP A 75 -21.92 8.22 5.60
N LEU A 76 -21.43 6.98 5.49
CA LEU A 76 -20.98 6.44 4.22
C LEU A 76 -22.18 6.21 3.29
N PRO A 77 -22.04 6.50 1.98
CA PRO A 77 -23.04 6.09 1.00
C PRO A 77 -23.12 4.57 0.93
N GLN A 78 -24.10 4.05 0.19
CA GLN A 78 -24.28 2.61 0.03
C GLN A 78 -23.01 1.94 -0.52
N ILE A 79 -22.36 1.12 0.31
CA ILE A 79 -21.19 0.33 -0.07
C ILE A 79 -21.64 -1.07 -0.54
N ASP A 80 -21.11 -1.52 -1.67
CA ASP A 80 -21.24 -2.92 -2.09
C ASP A 80 -20.19 -3.75 -1.33
N ILE A 81 -20.65 -4.54 -0.36
CA ILE A 81 -19.78 -5.37 0.51
C ILE A 81 -19.08 -6.47 -0.29
N ASN A 82 -19.74 -7.07 -1.29
CA ASN A 82 -19.14 -8.13 -2.10
C ASN A 82 -17.99 -7.58 -2.95
N LYS A 83 -18.21 -6.41 -3.58
CA LYS A 83 -17.15 -5.71 -4.31
C LYS A 83 -16.04 -5.26 -3.36
N CYS A 84 -16.41 -4.79 -2.16
CA CYS A 84 -15.49 -4.35 -1.12
C CYS A 84 -14.51 -5.46 -0.75
N VAL A 85 -15.03 -6.61 -0.36
CA VAL A 85 -14.24 -7.77 0.08
C VAL A 85 -13.37 -8.31 -1.06
N LYS A 86 -13.92 -8.48 -2.27
CA LYS A 86 -13.15 -8.97 -3.43
C LYS A 86 -11.95 -8.07 -3.74
N TYR A 87 -12.15 -6.75 -3.71
CA TYR A 87 -11.07 -5.80 -3.95
C TYR A 87 -10.05 -5.80 -2.81
N ALA A 88 -10.51 -5.85 -1.56
CA ALA A 88 -9.62 -5.90 -0.40
C ALA A 88 -8.71 -7.13 -0.41
N ILE A 89 -9.25 -8.32 -0.69
CA ILE A 89 -8.46 -9.56 -0.83
C ILE A 89 -7.41 -9.41 -1.94
N LYS A 90 -7.82 -8.89 -3.11
CA LYS A 90 -6.90 -8.69 -4.24
C LYS A 90 -5.73 -7.78 -3.83
N GLN A 91 -6.02 -6.64 -3.18
CA GLN A 91 -4.98 -5.71 -2.74
C GLN A 91 -4.11 -6.32 -1.63
N PHE A 92 -4.72 -7.00 -0.66
CA PHE A 92 -4.01 -7.68 0.43
C PHE A 92 -3.00 -8.70 -0.10
N CYS A 93 -3.41 -9.54 -1.07
CA CYS A 93 -2.52 -10.55 -1.66
C CYS A 93 -1.44 -9.97 -2.58
N ALA A 94 -1.69 -8.79 -3.16
CA ALA A 94 -0.76 -8.10 -4.04
C ALA A 94 0.24 -7.19 -3.29
N THR A 95 0.02 -6.95 -2.00
CA THR A 95 0.82 -6.04 -1.18
C THR A 95 1.84 -6.84 -0.36
N PRO A 96 3.12 -6.42 -0.30
CA PRO A 96 4.11 -7.01 0.60
C PRO A 96 3.64 -6.98 2.06
N LYS A 97 3.86 -8.06 2.82
CA LYS A 97 3.32 -8.17 4.19
C LYS A 97 3.91 -7.11 5.12
N SER A 98 5.20 -6.85 4.96
CA SER A 98 5.98 -5.90 5.75
C SER A 98 5.51 -4.44 5.65
N THR A 99 4.71 -4.09 4.63
CA THR A 99 4.16 -2.72 4.51
C THR A 99 3.02 -2.46 5.47
N ALA A 100 2.28 -3.50 5.87
CA ALA A 100 1.06 -3.39 6.67
C ALA A 100 1.15 -4.11 8.01
N GLN A 101 2.24 -4.84 8.26
CA GLN A 101 2.47 -5.55 9.51
C GLN A 101 2.86 -4.58 10.63
N ARG A 102 2.26 -4.77 11.80
CA ARG A 102 2.50 -3.90 12.96
C ARG A 102 3.85 -4.19 13.59
N GLY A 103 4.55 -3.13 14.01
CA GLY A 103 5.74 -3.23 14.85
C GLY A 103 7.04 -3.57 14.12
N ILE A 104 7.06 -3.65 12.79
CA ILE A 104 8.31 -3.79 12.02
C ILE A 104 9.10 -2.48 12.01
N TRP A 105 8.39 -1.35 11.84
CA TRP A 105 9.01 -0.04 11.64
C TRP A 105 8.66 0.91 12.80
N PRO A 106 9.59 1.77 13.25
CA PRO A 106 9.30 2.86 14.16
C PRO A 106 8.26 3.82 13.56
N LEU A 107 7.39 4.38 14.41
CA LEU A 107 6.30 5.26 13.96
C LEU A 107 6.83 6.55 13.31
N GLU A 108 7.93 7.05 13.82
CA GLU A 108 8.62 8.26 13.38
C GLU A 108 9.13 8.11 11.94
N GLN A 109 9.62 6.91 11.61
CA GLN A 109 10.04 6.58 10.26
C GLN A 109 8.84 6.51 9.32
N LEU A 110 7.77 5.80 9.72
CA LEU A 110 6.55 5.71 8.93
C LEU A 110 5.89 7.07 8.64
N LYS A 111 6.05 8.05 9.53
CA LYS A 111 5.55 9.43 9.34
C LYS A 111 6.43 10.26 8.40
N ALA A 112 7.72 9.95 8.30
CA ALA A 112 8.67 10.68 7.46
C ALA A 112 8.63 10.20 6.00
N ASP A 113 8.29 8.93 5.77
CA ASP A 113 8.26 8.33 4.45
C ASP A 113 6.96 8.64 3.69
N ASN A 114 7.09 8.97 2.40
CA ASN A 114 5.95 9.23 1.51
C ASN A 114 5.34 7.95 0.91
N CYS A 115 5.99 6.81 1.13
CA CYS A 115 5.61 5.51 0.58
C CYS A 115 5.74 4.44 1.68
N PRO A 116 4.97 3.34 1.60
CA PRO A 116 5.12 2.24 2.54
C PRO A 116 6.52 1.62 2.50
N LEU A 117 7.07 1.34 3.67
CA LEU A 117 8.34 0.62 3.82
C LEU A 117 8.17 -0.86 3.55
N ILE A 118 9.14 -1.46 2.87
CA ILE A 118 9.14 -2.88 2.50
C ILE A 118 10.40 -3.52 3.08
N ASP A 119 10.25 -4.63 3.78
CA ASP A 119 11.38 -5.42 4.25
C ASP A 119 12.01 -6.21 3.11
N ILE A 120 13.33 -6.40 3.17
CA ILE A 120 14.07 -7.09 2.11
C ILE A 120 13.59 -8.52 1.89
N SER A 121 13.14 -9.22 2.93
CA SER A 121 12.64 -10.59 2.82
C SER A 121 11.41 -10.66 1.89
N ASP A 122 10.54 -9.65 1.94
CA ASP A 122 9.41 -9.55 1.04
C ASP A 122 9.85 -9.25 -0.39
N VAL A 123 10.81 -8.34 -0.59
CA VAL A 123 11.38 -8.04 -1.92
C VAL A 123 11.89 -9.33 -2.57
N ILE A 124 12.70 -10.09 -1.84
CA ILE A 124 13.23 -11.38 -2.30
C ILE A 124 12.11 -12.36 -2.62
N SER A 125 11.08 -12.45 -1.76
CA SER A 125 9.96 -13.37 -1.96
C SER A 125 9.14 -13.04 -3.21
N PHE A 126 8.89 -11.76 -3.49
CA PHE A 126 8.12 -11.31 -4.64
C PHE A 126 8.91 -11.51 -5.94
N VAL A 127 10.20 -11.19 -5.94
CA VAL A 127 11.07 -11.38 -7.10
C VAL A 127 11.24 -12.86 -7.46
N LYS A 128 11.35 -13.74 -6.45
CA LYS A 128 11.47 -15.19 -6.69
C LYS A 128 10.13 -15.86 -6.99
N SER A 129 9.01 -15.22 -6.67
CA SER A 129 7.70 -15.80 -6.88
C SER A 129 7.27 -15.70 -8.34
N ASP A 130 6.69 -16.77 -8.88
CA ASP A 130 6.07 -16.79 -10.21
C ASP A 130 4.68 -16.11 -10.21
N LYS A 131 4.48 -15.13 -9.31
CA LYS A 131 3.22 -14.41 -9.18
C LYS A 131 3.00 -13.52 -10.40
N SER A 132 1.73 -13.30 -10.73
CA SER A 132 1.33 -12.36 -11.79
C SER A 132 1.80 -10.90 -11.57
N THR A 133 2.17 -10.53 -10.34
CA THR A 133 2.67 -9.19 -10.01
C THR A 133 4.11 -9.04 -10.44
N LYS A 134 4.35 -8.31 -11.53
CA LYS A 134 5.71 -7.95 -11.96
C LYS A 134 6.32 -6.94 -10.98
N VAL A 135 7.56 -7.18 -10.57
CA VAL A 135 8.31 -6.29 -9.68
C VAL A 135 9.29 -5.47 -10.51
N VAL A 136 9.36 -4.18 -10.23
CA VAL A 136 10.36 -3.27 -10.80
C VAL A 136 11.15 -2.68 -9.66
N ILE A 137 12.47 -2.89 -9.65
CA ILE A 137 13.38 -2.29 -8.68
C ILE A 137 14.01 -1.05 -9.30
N ILE A 138 13.96 0.06 -8.58
CA ILE A 138 14.62 1.32 -8.93
C ILE A 138 15.70 1.59 -7.89
N ASP A 139 16.95 1.56 -8.34
CA ASP A 139 18.12 1.95 -7.56
C ASP A 139 18.27 3.47 -7.64
N CYS A 140 18.02 4.13 -6.51
CA CYS A 140 18.08 5.58 -6.35
C CYS A 140 19.40 6.08 -5.76
N ARG A 141 20.38 5.18 -5.53
CA ARG A 141 21.71 5.58 -5.07
C ARG A 141 22.41 6.48 -6.11
N PRO A 142 23.30 7.39 -5.69
CA PRO A 142 24.18 8.13 -6.59
C PRO A 142 24.97 7.20 -7.53
N LYS A 143 25.25 7.66 -8.74
CA LYS A 143 25.97 6.86 -9.75
C LYS A 143 27.34 6.40 -9.26
N GLU A 144 28.01 7.23 -8.46
CA GLU A 144 29.30 6.94 -7.85
C GLU A 144 29.22 5.72 -6.92
N GLU A 145 28.15 5.61 -6.13
CA GLU A 145 27.92 4.47 -5.24
C GLU A 145 27.57 3.21 -6.01
N VAL A 146 26.75 3.31 -7.05
CA VAL A 146 26.42 2.18 -7.93
C VAL A 146 27.67 1.64 -8.62
N LEU A 147 28.54 2.53 -9.12
CA LEU A 147 29.82 2.15 -9.74
C LEU A 147 30.77 1.49 -8.74
N ARG A 148 30.78 1.97 -7.48
CA ARG A 148 31.67 1.46 -6.43
C ARG A 148 31.22 0.14 -5.83
N PHE A 149 29.93 -0.01 -5.57
CA PHE A 149 29.36 -1.13 -4.81
C PHE A 149 28.61 -2.14 -5.68
N GLY A 150 28.51 -1.89 -6.99
CA GLY A 150 27.80 -2.73 -7.93
C GLY A 150 26.32 -2.35 -8.08
N ARG A 151 25.75 -2.75 -9.22
CA ARG A 151 24.35 -2.54 -9.59
C ARG A 151 23.51 -3.74 -9.15
N ILE A 152 22.29 -3.50 -8.65
CA ILE A 152 21.30 -4.56 -8.47
C ILE A 152 20.91 -5.08 -9.86
N ARG A 153 21.01 -6.39 -10.08
CA ARG A 153 20.69 -7.03 -11.35
C ARG A 153 19.25 -6.70 -11.77
N ASP A 154 19.02 -6.41 -13.05
CA ASP A 154 17.71 -6.06 -13.64
C ASP A 154 16.96 -4.88 -12.98
N ALA A 155 17.62 -4.14 -12.08
CA ALA A 155 17.09 -2.90 -11.52
C ALA A 155 17.37 -1.72 -12.46
N TRP A 156 16.43 -0.79 -12.53
CA TRP A 156 16.59 0.48 -13.22
C TRP A 156 17.35 1.45 -12.34
N VAL A 157 18.28 2.21 -12.91
CA VAL A 157 18.87 3.35 -12.21
C VAL A 157 17.93 4.54 -12.39
N LYS A 158 17.77 5.39 -11.36
CA LYS A 158 16.82 6.52 -11.33
C LYS A 158 16.77 7.37 -12.62
N ASP A 159 17.91 7.59 -13.27
CA ASP A 159 18.02 8.39 -14.50
C ASP A 159 17.63 7.63 -15.79
N GLU A 160 17.39 6.32 -15.71
CA GLU A 160 17.09 5.44 -16.84
C GLU A 160 15.59 5.04 -16.88
N TYR A 161 14.81 5.33 -15.84
CA TYR A 161 13.44 4.84 -15.70
C TYR A 161 12.39 5.85 -16.17
N ASP A 162 11.68 5.51 -17.24
CA ASP A 162 10.48 6.24 -17.68
C ASP A 162 9.22 5.67 -17.00
N MET A 163 8.66 6.46 -16.07
CA MET A 163 7.44 6.16 -15.32
C MET A 163 6.18 6.02 -16.19
N SER A 164 6.21 6.43 -17.46
CA SER A 164 5.05 6.40 -18.36
C SER A 164 4.67 5.00 -18.87
N SER A 165 5.50 3.99 -18.61
CA SER A 165 5.49 2.73 -19.37
C SER A 165 4.88 1.50 -18.69
N THR A 166 4.25 1.59 -17.50
CA THR A 166 3.81 0.37 -16.80
C THR A 166 2.46 0.45 -16.09
N SER A 167 1.43 -0.17 -16.68
CA SER A 167 0.28 -0.64 -15.92
C SER A 167 0.63 -1.97 -15.23
N CYS A 168 0.38 -2.07 -13.92
CA CYS A 168 0.42 -3.31 -13.10
C CYS A 168 1.79 -3.83 -12.63
N HIS A 169 2.69 -2.96 -12.16
CA HIS A 169 3.96 -3.38 -11.54
C HIS A 169 4.07 -2.89 -10.09
N LEU A 170 4.58 -3.73 -9.18
CA LEU A 170 5.03 -3.31 -7.86
C LEU A 170 6.38 -2.62 -8.04
N THR A 171 6.41 -1.29 -7.89
CA THR A 171 7.64 -0.51 -7.99
C THR A 171 8.27 -0.37 -6.61
N ILE A 172 9.52 -0.81 -6.48
CA ILE A 172 10.29 -0.80 -5.23
C ILE A 172 11.47 0.14 -5.42
N VAL A 173 11.54 1.17 -4.59
CA VAL A 173 12.63 2.14 -4.60
C VAL A 173 13.62 1.78 -3.50
N VAL A 174 14.89 1.67 -3.84
CA VAL A 174 15.96 1.40 -2.88
C VAL A 174 16.97 2.53 -2.93
N ASN A 175 17.29 3.10 -1.76
CA ASN A 175 18.24 4.21 -1.62
C ASN A 175 19.26 3.97 -0.48
N ASP A 176 19.29 2.77 0.08
CA ASP A 176 20.20 2.41 1.17
C ASP A 176 21.30 1.48 0.64
N VAL A 177 22.56 1.89 0.80
CA VAL A 177 23.73 1.13 0.32
C VAL A 177 23.79 -0.28 0.91
N THR A 178 23.52 -0.41 2.21
CA THR A 178 23.59 -1.69 2.92
C THR A 178 22.51 -2.65 2.40
N LYS A 179 21.29 -2.15 2.22
CA LYS A 179 20.19 -2.95 1.64
C LYS A 179 20.44 -3.31 0.18
N CYS A 180 21.04 -2.42 -0.61
CA CYS A 180 21.44 -2.73 -1.98
C CYS A 180 22.49 -3.85 -2.02
N LEU A 181 23.50 -3.82 -1.16
CA LEU A 181 24.51 -4.87 -1.07
C LEU A 181 23.89 -6.23 -0.71
N GLU A 182 22.92 -6.23 0.21
CA GLU A 182 22.18 -7.44 0.58
C GLU A 182 21.35 -7.99 -0.59
N LEU A 183 20.70 -7.13 -1.37
CA LEU A 183 19.98 -7.52 -2.59
C LEU A 183 20.92 -8.09 -3.67
N ILE A 184 22.08 -7.48 -3.85
CA ILE A 184 23.12 -7.96 -4.79
C ILE A 184 23.62 -9.35 -4.35
N ALA A 185 23.96 -9.52 -3.07
CA ALA A 185 24.43 -10.80 -2.54
C ALA A 185 23.40 -11.93 -2.68
N ASN A 186 22.10 -11.61 -2.60
CA ASN A 186 21.02 -12.57 -2.73
C ASN A 186 20.66 -12.94 -4.18
N ASN A 187 21.36 -12.41 -5.20
CA ASN A 187 21.05 -12.58 -6.63
C ASN A 187 19.56 -12.32 -6.93
N VAL A 188 19.02 -11.23 -6.38
CA VAL A 188 17.64 -10.86 -6.60
C VAL A 188 17.48 -10.44 -8.06
N LEU A 189 16.63 -11.19 -8.79
CA LEU A 189 16.28 -11.11 -10.22
C LEU A 189 17.01 -12.16 -11.09
N ARG A 190 16.23 -12.89 -11.90
CA ARG A 190 16.62 -14.10 -12.65
C ARG A 190 16.81 -13.77 -14.12
#